data_AF-A0A1E3NQC5-F1
#
_entry.id   AF-A0A1E3NQC5-F1
#
_cell.length_a   1.000
_cell.length_b   1.000
_cell.length_c   1.000
_cell.angle_alpha   90.00
_cell.angle_beta   90.00
_cell.angle_gamma   90.00
#
_symmetry.space_group_name_H-M   'P 1'
#
loop_
_entity.id
_entity.type
_entity.pdbx_description
1 polymer ?
#
loop_
_entity_poly.entity_id
_entity_poly.type
_entity_poly.pdbx_seq_one_letter_code
_entity_poly.pdbx_strand_id
1 'polypeptide(L)'
;MFRQALRSFSTGRALLESSCKEGTKINLNVYKNGKPIVALKDEEYPEWLWGLLDKDLQMEELKNSDWFRYNRKVIKKQNVARIKMNNFMQNMK
;
A
#
# COMPACT_ATOMS: atom_id res chain seq x y z
N MET A 1 28.24 8.95 12.53
CA MET A 1 27.33 9.96 11.93
C MET A 1 26.40 9.26 10.94
N PHE A 2 25.32 8.61 11.41
CA PHE A 2 24.29 8.05 10.52
C PHE A 2 22.98 8.79 10.76
N ARG A 3 22.63 9.69 9.84
CA ARG A 3 21.33 10.37 9.82
C ARG A 3 20.27 9.39 9.31
N GLN A 4 19.48 8.82 10.21
CA GLN A 4 18.23 8.18 9.83
C GLN A 4 17.21 9.28 9.52
N ALA A 5 16.86 9.42 8.24
CA ALA A 5 15.72 10.23 7.85
C ALA A 5 14.44 9.48 8.22
N LEU A 6 13.80 9.89 9.31
CA LEU A 6 12.45 9.45 9.66
C LEU A 6 11.49 10.00 8.60
N ARG A 7 10.97 9.12 7.74
CA ARG A 7 9.85 9.46 6.87
C ARG A 7 8.61 9.61 7.76
N SER A 8 8.20 10.85 7.98
CA SER A 8 6.91 11.18 8.57
C SER A 8 5.81 10.89 7.55
N PHE A 9 5.03 9.84 7.75
CA PHE A 9 3.79 9.65 6.99
C PHE A 9 2.69 10.46 7.68
N SER A 10 2.24 11.55 7.04
CA SER A 10 1.15 12.39 7.54
C SER A 10 -0.18 11.63 7.45
N THR A 11 -0.92 11.59 8.56
CA THR A 11 -2.24 10.94 8.67
C THR A 11 -3.37 11.92 8.37
N GLY A 12 -3.24 12.69 7.29
CA GLY A 12 -4.30 13.56 6.78
C GLY A 12 -4.56 13.22 5.32
N ARG A 13 -5.83 13.22 4.89
CA ARG A 13 -6.20 13.28 3.46
C ARG A 13 -5.73 14.63 2.90
N ALA A 14 -4.42 14.81 2.76
CA ALA A 14 -3.89 15.72 1.76
C ALA A 14 -4.44 15.25 0.41
N LEU A 15 -4.60 16.17 -0.56
CA LEU A 15 -4.76 15.75 -1.96
C LEU A 15 -3.78 14.60 -2.20
N LEU A 16 -4.25 13.49 -2.79
CA LEU A 16 -3.45 12.33 -3.14
C LEU A 16 -2.43 12.75 -4.20
N GLU A 17 -1.47 13.56 -3.78
CA GLU A 17 -0.41 14.12 -4.60
C GLU A 17 0.62 13.03 -4.75
N SER A 18 0.97 12.72 -5.99
CA SER A 18 1.99 11.73 -6.23
C SER A 18 3.30 12.20 -5.61
N SER A 19 4.02 11.28 -4.96
CA SER A 19 5.33 11.60 -4.40
C SER A 19 6.40 11.83 -5.49
N CYS A 20 6.08 11.48 -6.74
CA CYS A 20 7.00 11.48 -7.87
C CYS A 20 6.58 12.54 -8.88
N LYS A 21 7.38 13.60 -9.01
CA LYS A 21 7.11 14.66 -10.00
C LYS A 21 7.16 14.12 -11.43
N GLU A 22 6.41 14.76 -12.32
CA GLU A 22 6.48 14.52 -13.77
C GLU A 22 7.94 14.57 -14.26
N GLY A 23 8.29 13.73 -15.23
CA GLY A 23 9.65 13.71 -15.79
C GLY A 23 10.67 12.89 -14.99
N THR A 24 10.29 12.32 -13.84
CA THR A 24 11.20 11.46 -13.06
C THR A 24 11.50 10.17 -13.84
N LYS A 25 12.77 9.87 -14.08
CA LYS A 25 13.20 8.63 -14.74
C LYS A 25 13.01 7.45 -13.79
N ILE A 26 12.26 6.45 -14.23
CA ILE A 26 11.96 5.24 -13.46
C ILE A 26 12.82 4.09 -14.00
N ASN A 27 13.63 3.49 -13.13
CA ASN A 27 14.51 2.39 -13.49
C ASN A 27 13.74 1.05 -13.52
N LEU A 28 12.96 0.83 -14.59
CA LEU A 28 12.17 -0.40 -14.81
C LEU A 28 12.62 -1.19 -16.06
N ASN A 29 13.74 -0.80 -16.66
CA ASN A 29 14.20 -1.40 -17.91
C ASN A 29 14.75 -2.82 -17.68
N VAL A 30 14.01 -3.83 -18.16
CA VAL A 30 14.45 -5.23 -18.16
C VAL A 30 15.35 -5.52 -19.37
N TYR A 31 15.05 -4.90 -20.51
CA TYR A 31 15.82 -5.07 -21.75
C TYR A 31 16.92 -4.00 -21.88
N LYS A 32 18.11 -4.42 -22.34
CA LYS A 32 19.28 -3.54 -22.53
C LYS A 32 19.04 -2.40 -23.52
N ASN A 33 18.18 -2.62 -24.52
CA ASN A 33 17.85 -1.62 -25.56
C ASN A 33 16.54 -0.87 -25.24
N GLY A 34 16.03 -0.94 -24.01
CA GLY A 34 14.81 -0.25 -23.61
C GLY A 34 15.02 1.25 -23.41
N LYS A 35 14.10 2.07 -23.94
CA LYS A 35 14.05 3.50 -23.61
C LYS A 35 13.74 3.67 -22.12
N PRO A 36 14.32 4.66 -21.42
CA PRO A 36 13.99 4.91 -20.02
C PRO A 36 12.52 5.31 -19.89
N ILE A 37 11.79 4.61 -19.04
CA ILE A 37 10.40 4.95 -18.71
C ILE A 37 10.42 6.18 -17.79
N VAL A 38 9.58 7.16 -18.10
CA VAL A 38 9.51 8.43 -17.39
C VAL A 38 8.13 8.58 -16.76
N ALA A 39 8.07 9.11 -15.55
CA ALA A 39 6.81 9.43 -14.88
C ALA A 39 6.02 10.48 -15.67
N LEU A 40 4.75 10.18 -15.93
CA LEU A 40 3.78 11.07 -16.56
C LEU A 40 3.17 12.01 -15.51
N LYS A 41 2.26 12.89 -15.95
CA LYS A 41 1.45 13.71 -15.04
C LYS A 41 0.44 12.86 -14.28
N ASP A 42 0.07 13.29 -13.08
CA ASP A 42 -0.90 12.60 -12.22
C ASP A 42 -2.27 12.40 -12.91
N GLU A 43 -2.69 13.37 -13.73
CA GLU A 43 -3.95 13.35 -14.49
C GLU A 43 -3.96 12.32 -15.63
N GLU A 44 -2.78 11.94 -16.15
CA GLU A 44 -2.66 10.94 -17.22
C GLU A 44 -2.78 9.52 -16.68
N TYR A 45 -2.65 9.33 -15.36
CA TYR A 45 -2.83 8.04 -14.74
C TYR A 45 -4.31 7.74 -14.49
N PRO A 46 -4.74 6.47 -14.64
CA PRO A 46 -6.12 6.09 -14.34
C PRO A 46 -6.49 6.33 -12.87
N GLU A 47 -7.74 6.73 -12.63
CA GLU A 47 -8.27 7.06 -11.30
C GLU A 47 -8.11 5.91 -10.27
N TRP A 48 -8.22 4.66 -10.71
CA TRP A 48 -8.11 3.49 -9.83
C TRP A 48 -6.75 3.38 -9.13
N LEU A 49 -5.69 3.98 -9.68
CA LEU A 49 -4.34 3.95 -9.11
C LEU A 49 -4.31 4.57 -7.72
N TRP A 50 -5.07 5.65 -7.53
CA TRP A 50 -5.09 6.43 -6.29
C TRP A 50 -5.82 5.72 -5.14
N GLY A 51 -6.76 4.82 -5.46
CA GLY A 51 -7.46 3.98 -4.49
C GLY A 51 -6.66 2.76 -4.02
N LEU A 52 -5.55 2.41 -4.68
CA LEU A 52 -4.85 1.13 -4.47
C LEU A 52 -4.19 1.01 -3.09
N LEU A 53 -3.80 2.13 -2.47
CA LEU A 53 -3.18 2.13 -1.13
C LEU A 53 -4.22 2.13 -0.01
N ASP A 54 -5.48 2.46 -0.33
CA ASP A 54 -6.56 2.44 0.64
C ASP A 54 -6.99 1.00 0.89
N LYS A 55 -6.70 0.51 2.11
CA LYS A 55 -7.02 -0.86 2.50
C LYS A 55 -8.50 -1.05 2.76
N ASP A 56 -9.20 0.01 3.14
CA ASP A 56 -10.62 -0.05 3.48
C ASP A 56 -11.44 -0.14 2.18
N LEU A 57 -11.13 0.70 1.18
CA LEU A 57 -11.71 0.61 -0.16
C LEU A 57 -11.54 -0.79 -0.77
N GLN A 58 -10.33 -1.36 -0.68
CA GLN A 58 -10.08 -2.72 -1.18
C GLN A 58 -10.86 -3.79 -0.42
N MET A 59 -11.09 -3.63 0.88
CA MET A 59 -11.86 -4.60 1.66
C MET A 59 -13.35 -4.50 1.36
N GLU A 60 -13.87 -3.30 1.12
CA GLU A 60 -15.26 -3.07 0.68
C GLU A 60 -15.50 -3.63 -0.73
N GLU A 61 -14.60 -3.36 -1.68
CA GLU A 61 -14.66 -3.94 -3.02
C GLU A 61 -14.63 -5.48 -2.98
N LEU A 62 -13.75 -6.06 -2.15
CA LEU A 62 -13.71 -7.52 -1.96
C LEU A 62 -14.99 -8.06 -1.35
N LYS A 63 -15.60 -7.34 -0.40
CA LYS A 63 -16.86 -7.75 0.24
C LYS A 63 -17.99 -7.81 -0.79
N ASN A 64 -18.00 -6.89 -1.74
CA ASN A 64 -19.01 -6.81 -2.79
C ASN A 64 -18.76 -7.80 -3.94
N SER A 65 -17.49 -8.07 -4.29
CA SER A 65 -17.11 -8.91 -5.44
C SER A 65 -16.89 -10.40 -5.09
N ASP A 66 -16.15 -10.71 -4.02
CA ASP A 66 -15.77 -12.07 -3.62
C ASP A 66 -15.83 -12.23 -2.10
N TRP A 67 -17.01 -12.60 -1.62
CA TRP A 67 -17.30 -12.82 -0.20
C TRP A 67 -16.41 -13.89 0.44
N PHE A 68 -16.07 -14.97 -0.28
CA PHE A 68 -15.22 -16.04 0.28
C PHE A 68 -13.79 -15.55 0.51
N ARG A 69 -13.24 -14.76 -0.42
CA ARG A 69 -11.92 -14.16 -0.25
C ARG A 69 -11.91 -13.09 0.83
N TYR A 70 -12.96 -12.28 0.92
CA TYR A 70 -13.15 -11.34 2.03
C TYR A 70 -13.12 -12.06 3.38
N ASN A 71 -13.95 -13.10 3.56
CA ASN A 71 -14.01 -13.83 4.82
C ASN A 71 -12.69 -14.50 5.21
N ARG A 72 -11.97 -15.09 4.24
CA ARG A 72 -10.65 -15.65 4.50
C ARG A 72 -9.67 -14.60 5.05
N LYS A 73 -9.69 -13.38 4.50
CA LYS A 73 -8.87 -12.26 5.02
C LYS A 73 -9.29 -11.86 6.43
N VAL A 74 -10.59 -11.74 6.71
CA VAL A 74 -11.12 -11.37 8.03
C VAL A 74 -10.74 -12.41 9.09
N ILE A 75 -10.97 -13.69 8.82
CA ILE A 75 -10.62 -14.79 9.73
C ILE A 75 -9.12 -14.83 10.00
N LYS A 76 -8.28 -14.66 8.96
CA LYS A 76 -6.82 -14.59 9.13
C LYS A 76 -6.43 -13.43 10.06
N LYS A 77 -7.00 -12.24 9.88
CA LYS A 77 -6.73 -11.07 10.72
C LYS A 77 -7.09 -11.34 12.19
N GLN A 78 -8.27 -11.92 12.43
CA GLN A 78 -8.74 -12.29 13.78
C GLN A 78 -7.83 -13.35 14.43
N ASN A 79 -7.46 -14.40 13.69
CA ASN A 79 -6.58 -15.45 14.19
C ASN A 79 -5.19 -14.92 14.54
N VAL A 80 -4.62 -14.06 13.69
CA VAL A 80 -3.32 -13.43 13.98
C VAL A 80 -3.41 -12.55 15.22
N ALA A 81 -4.48 -11.76 15.39
CA ALA A 81 -4.68 -10.94 16.59
C ALA A 81 -4.80 -11.80 17.86
N ARG A 82 -5.56 -12.89 17.80
CA ARG A 82 -5.71 -13.85 18.90
C ARG A 82 -4.37 -14.49 19.28
N ILE A 83 -3.58 -14.93 18.31
CA ILE A 83 -2.26 -15.53 18.55
C ILE A 83 -1.32 -14.50 19.20
N LYS A 84 -1.29 -13.28 18.68
CA LYS A 84 -0.46 -12.19 19.25
C LYS A 84 -0.86 -11.88 20.69
N MET A 85 -2.16 -11.82 20.98
CA MET A 85 -2.67 -11.58 22.34
C MET A 85 -2.28 -12.72 23.29
N ASN A 86 -2.44 -13.97 22.88
CA ASN A 86 -2.06 -15.11 23.69
C ASN A 86 -0.55 -15.14 23.97
N ASN A 87 0.27 -14.91 22.95
CA ASN A 87 1.73 -14.85 23.11
C ASN A 87 2.14 -13.70 24.05
N PHE A 88 1.48 -12.54 23.94
CA PHE A 88 1.70 -11.41 24.84
C PHE A 88 1.37 -11.78 26.30
N MET A 89 0.21 -12.38 26.55
CA MET A 89 -0.21 -12.78 27.91
C MET A 89 0.66 -13.89 28.52
N GLN A 90 1.23 -14.78 27.69
CA GLN A 90 2.17 -15.80 28.15
C GLN A 90 3.52 -15.19 28.53
N ASN A 91 4.01 -14.21 27.78
CA ASN A 91 5.28 -13.53 28.07
C ASN A 91 5.20 -12.57 29.27
N MET A 92 4.00 -12.21 29.74
CA MET A 92 3.81 -11.38 30.95
C MET A 92 3.65 -12.20 32.24
N LYS A 93 3.58 -13.52 32.15
CA LYS A 93 3.59 -14.43 33.30
C LYS A 93 5.02 -14.83 33.61
#